data_AF-A0A3D0K1Z5-F1
#
_entry.id   AF-A0A3D0K1Z5-F1
#
_cell.length_a   1.000
_cell.length_b   1.000
_cell.length_c   1.000
_cell.angle_alpha   90.00
_cell.angle_beta   90.00
_cell.angle_gamma   90.00
#
_symmetry.space_group_name_H-M   'P 1'
#
loop_
_entity.id
_entity.type
_entity.pdbx_description
1 polymer ?
#
loop_
_entity_poly.entity_id
_entity_poly.type
_entity_poly.pdbx_seq_one_letter_code
_entity_poly.pdbx_strand_id
1 'polypeptide(L)'
;MSIPTQVRPSGFNDHVFDYSCTIDRPWKTVWSWLLEPDTFVKGQFWPFRVEFLDTPTEDGPVARGFDVGTLNAHHGPFMNFCGVITRVEVGESEAVRDLEYAYGAYAVAFRLIRPSLLRIRVVGEDEHRCRVDVRVESYVRSWFGGIWTLAQRCFWPSFGRMIRRALRVRPGAD
;
A
#
# COMPACT_ATOMS: atom_id res chain seq x y z
N MET A 1 -5.47 -14.41 -10.50
CA MET A 1 -5.15 -13.47 -11.60
C MET A 1 -3.83 -12.78 -11.28
N SER A 2 -2.80 -12.95 -12.10
CA SER A 2 -1.55 -12.19 -12.00
C SER A 2 -1.56 -11.10 -13.06
N ILE A 3 -1.24 -9.86 -12.68
CA ILE A 3 -1.05 -8.80 -13.66
C ILE A 3 0.32 -8.98 -14.34
N PRO A 4 0.46 -8.67 -15.63
CA PRO A 4 1.76 -8.72 -16.28
C PRO A 4 2.75 -7.83 -15.52
N THR A 5 3.91 -8.40 -15.15
CA THR A 5 4.97 -7.65 -14.48
C THR A 5 5.37 -6.45 -15.33
N GLN A 6 5.41 -5.27 -14.71
CA GLN A 6 5.82 -4.07 -15.40
C GLN A 6 7.31 -4.18 -15.77
N VAL A 7 7.64 -4.01 -17.05
CA VAL A 7 9.03 -4.01 -17.50
C VAL A 7 9.68 -2.66 -17.21
N ARG A 8 10.89 -2.67 -16.64
CA ARG A 8 11.69 -1.46 -16.40
C ARG A 8 11.93 -0.72 -17.72
N PRO A 9 11.45 0.53 -17.88
CA PRO A 9 11.66 1.27 -19.12
C PRO A 9 13.11 1.73 -19.28
N SER A 10 13.53 1.98 -20.52
CA SER A 10 14.86 2.53 -20.80
C SER A 10 15.08 3.90 -20.13
N GLY A 11 16.25 4.06 -19.49
CA GLY A 11 16.61 5.27 -18.73
C GLY A 11 15.86 5.42 -17.40
N PHE A 12 15.34 4.32 -16.85
CA PHE A 12 14.85 4.24 -15.48
C PHE A 12 15.75 3.29 -14.68
N ASN A 13 15.87 3.56 -13.39
CA ASN A 13 16.54 2.71 -12.42
C ASN A 13 15.49 2.06 -11.51
N ASP A 14 15.82 0.89 -10.99
CA ASP A 14 15.12 0.32 -9.84
C ASP A 14 15.31 1.24 -8.63
N HIS A 15 14.21 1.54 -7.95
CA HIS A 15 14.19 2.35 -6.76
C HIS A 15 13.36 1.65 -5.69
N VAL A 16 13.96 1.50 -4.51
CA VAL A 16 13.32 0.90 -3.35
C VAL A 16 13.35 1.92 -2.24
N PHE A 17 12.20 2.09 -1.59
CA PHE A 17 12.07 2.87 -0.38
C PHE A 17 11.44 2.02 0.72
N ASP A 18 12.13 1.86 1.83
CA ASP A 18 11.63 1.20 3.02
C ASP A 18 11.36 2.23 4.13
N TYR A 19 10.27 2.04 4.85
CA TYR A 19 9.89 2.83 6.02
C TYR A 19 9.31 1.92 7.10
N SER A 20 9.67 2.18 8.35
CA SER A 20 9.16 1.44 9.49
C SER A 20 8.68 2.38 10.59
N CYS A 21 7.62 2.01 11.29
CA CYS A 21 7.24 2.68 12.52
C CYS A 21 6.58 1.72 13.53
N THR A 22 6.79 2.01 14.81
CA THR A 22 6.17 1.28 15.90
C THR A 22 4.81 1.89 16.26
N ILE A 23 3.85 1.03 16.58
CA ILE A 23 2.49 1.37 17.00
C ILE A 23 2.21 0.66 18.33
N ASP A 24 1.79 1.43 19.33
CA ASP A 24 1.44 0.91 20.67
C ASP A 24 0.04 0.28 20.68
N ARG A 25 -0.17 -0.70 19.80
CA ARG A 25 -1.38 -1.53 19.70
C ARG A 25 -1.01 -2.97 19.31
N PRO A 26 -1.84 -3.97 19.68
CA PRO A 26 -1.67 -5.34 19.20
C PRO A 26 -1.64 -5.39 17.66
N TRP A 27 -0.76 -6.23 17.10
CA TRP A 27 -0.57 -6.29 15.65
C TRP A 27 -1.85 -6.65 14.88
N LYS A 28 -2.69 -7.53 15.45
CA LYS A 28 -3.97 -7.93 14.84
C LYS A 28 -4.95 -6.76 14.72
N THR A 29 -4.98 -5.86 15.69
CA THR A 29 -5.81 -4.65 15.65
C THR A 29 -5.34 -3.71 14.54
N VAL A 30 -4.03 -3.48 14.45
CA VAL A 30 -3.44 -2.66 13.38
C VAL A 30 -3.69 -3.29 12.02
N TRP A 31 -3.52 -4.60 11.92
CA TRP A 31 -3.74 -5.35 10.69
C TRP A 31 -5.19 -5.31 10.21
N SER A 32 -6.15 -5.54 11.12
CA SER A 32 -7.57 -5.45 10.80
C SER A 32 -7.95 -4.07 10.27
N TRP A 33 -7.40 -3.01 10.86
CA TRP A 33 -7.61 -1.64 10.38
C TRP A 33 -7.00 -1.41 8.98
N LEU A 34 -5.83 -1.99 8.69
CA LEU A 34 -5.17 -1.93 7.38
C LEU A 34 -5.88 -2.75 6.30
N LEU A 35 -6.74 -3.69 6.68
CA LEU A 35 -7.58 -4.49 5.78
C LEU A 35 -9.02 -3.96 5.63
N GLU A 36 -9.33 -2.80 6.20
CA GLU A 36 -10.65 -2.19 6.05
C GLU A 36 -10.64 -1.19 4.87
N PRO A 37 -11.34 -1.47 3.75
CA PRO A 37 -11.30 -0.58 2.58
C PRO A 37 -11.76 0.85 2.89
N ASP A 38 -12.76 0.99 3.76
CA ASP A 38 -13.31 2.28 4.19
C ASP A 38 -12.26 3.21 4.80
N THR A 39 -11.24 2.66 5.46
CA THR A 39 -10.07 3.40 5.95
C THR A 39 -9.40 4.20 4.84
N PHE A 40 -9.33 3.61 3.64
CA PHE A 40 -8.64 4.20 2.50
C PHE A 40 -9.60 4.96 1.59
N VAL A 41 -10.86 4.57 1.48
CA VAL A 41 -11.85 5.24 0.61
C VAL A 41 -12.33 6.55 1.21
N LYS A 42 -12.77 6.54 2.48
CA LYS A 42 -13.39 7.71 3.14
C LYS A 42 -12.36 8.67 3.73
N GLY A 43 -11.14 8.20 3.96
CA GLY A 43 -10.06 8.99 4.56
C GLY A 43 -9.33 9.94 3.61
N GLN A 44 -9.62 9.92 2.30
CA GLN A 44 -8.91 10.75 1.33
C GLN A 44 -9.40 12.19 1.36
N PHE A 45 -8.44 13.12 1.26
CA PHE A 45 -8.75 14.52 1.03
C PHE A 45 -9.01 14.76 -0.47
N TRP A 46 -9.98 15.62 -0.78
CA TRP A 46 -10.26 15.99 -2.17
C TRP A 46 -9.00 16.62 -2.81
N PRO A 47 -8.65 16.30 -4.06
CA PRO A 47 -9.38 15.46 -5.05
C PRO A 47 -8.94 13.99 -5.10
N PHE A 48 -8.20 13.48 -4.11
CA PHE A 48 -7.68 12.11 -4.11
C PHE A 48 -8.76 11.09 -3.78
N ARG A 49 -8.68 9.91 -4.41
CA ARG A 49 -9.64 8.82 -4.21
C ARG A 49 -8.94 7.47 -4.20
N VAL A 50 -9.55 6.53 -3.49
CA VAL A 50 -9.23 5.11 -3.56
C VAL A 50 -10.49 4.38 -3.95
N GLU A 51 -10.37 3.49 -4.92
CA GLU A 51 -11.47 2.68 -5.45
C GLU A 51 -11.05 1.22 -5.46
N PHE A 52 -11.99 0.35 -5.10
CA PHE A 52 -11.86 -1.10 -5.18
C PHE A 52 -12.90 -1.60 -6.17
N LEU A 53 -12.46 -2.46 -7.08
CA LEU A 53 -13.33 -3.09 -8.06
C LEU A 53 -13.58 -4.53 -7.64
N ASP A 54 -14.85 -4.90 -7.46
CA ASP A 54 -15.29 -6.28 -7.35
C ASP A 54 -14.77 -7.06 -8.56
N THR A 55 -13.82 -7.96 -8.34
CA THR A 55 -13.06 -8.60 -9.42
C THR A 55 -13.44 -10.08 -9.51
N PRO A 56 -14.07 -10.55 -10.60
CA PRO A 56 -14.35 -11.96 -10.80
C PRO A 56 -13.05 -12.79 -10.80
N THR A 57 -13.09 -13.97 -10.17
CA THR A 57 -11.99 -14.94 -10.24
C THR A 57 -12.37 -16.07 -11.19
N GLU A 58 -11.40 -16.72 -11.83
CA GLU A 58 -11.64 -17.69 -12.91
C GLU A 58 -12.52 -18.88 -12.47
N ASP A 59 -12.35 -19.36 -11.23
CA ASP A 59 -13.02 -20.56 -10.72
C ASP A 59 -13.64 -20.36 -9.31
N GLY A 60 -13.87 -19.11 -8.89
CA GLY A 60 -14.13 -18.81 -7.49
C GLY A 60 -15.05 -17.62 -7.20
N PRO A 61 -15.17 -17.24 -5.92
CA PRO A 61 -15.94 -16.07 -5.52
C PRO A 61 -15.30 -14.78 -6.07
N VAL A 62 -16.12 -13.73 -6.19
CA VAL A 62 -15.67 -12.38 -6.55
C VAL A 62 -14.76 -11.86 -5.45
N ALA A 63 -13.53 -11.47 -5.79
CA ALA A 63 -12.57 -10.87 -4.87
C ALA A 63 -12.97 -9.42 -4.55
N ARG A 64 -13.01 -9.06 -3.26
CA ARG A 64 -13.44 -7.73 -2.78
C ARG A 64 -12.44 -7.11 -1.82
N GLY A 65 -12.41 -5.79 -1.77
CA GLY A 65 -11.57 -5.04 -0.82
C GLY A 65 -10.09 -5.43 -0.90
N PHE A 66 -9.58 -6.12 0.11
CA PHE A 66 -8.19 -6.56 0.15
C PHE A 66 -8.01 -8.07 -0.10
N ASP A 67 -9.01 -8.75 -0.65
CA ASP A 67 -8.85 -10.13 -1.11
C ASP A 67 -7.81 -10.21 -2.24
N VAL A 68 -7.09 -11.34 -2.31
CA VAL A 68 -6.16 -11.60 -3.41
C VAL A 68 -6.93 -11.63 -4.73
N GLY A 69 -6.44 -10.88 -5.72
CA GLY A 69 -7.09 -10.68 -7.01
C GLY A 69 -7.92 -9.41 -7.11
N THR A 70 -8.20 -8.70 -6.01
CA THR A 70 -8.95 -7.44 -6.08
C THR A 70 -8.14 -6.35 -6.75
N LEU A 71 -8.73 -5.77 -7.80
CA LEU A 71 -8.22 -4.56 -8.45
C LEU A 71 -8.56 -3.33 -7.61
N ASN A 72 -7.60 -2.43 -7.48
CA ASN A 72 -7.79 -1.15 -6.83
C ASN A 72 -7.04 -0.04 -7.56
N ALA A 73 -7.50 1.20 -7.39
CA ALA A 73 -6.85 2.38 -7.92
C ALA A 73 -6.79 3.48 -6.86
N HIS A 74 -5.59 3.98 -6.58
CA HIS A 74 -5.41 5.23 -5.83
C HIS A 74 -5.09 6.32 -6.84
N HIS A 75 -5.93 7.33 -6.98
CA HIS A 75 -5.79 8.32 -8.05
C HIS A 75 -6.06 9.74 -7.60
N GLY A 76 -5.51 10.68 -8.38
CA GLY A 76 -5.60 12.11 -8.14
C GLY A 76 -4.68 12.89 -9.07
N PRO A 77 -4.54 14.21 -8.87
CA PRO A 77 -3.62 15.03 -9.63
C PRO A 77 -2.21 14.43 -9.59
N PHE A 78 -1.66 14.23 -10.79
CA PHE A 78 -0.32 13.68 -10.98
C PHE A 78 -0.11 12.27 -10.40
N MET A 79 -1.17 11.50 -10.18
CA MET A 79 -1.07 10.18 -9.56
C MET A 79 -2.13 9.23 -10.11
N ASN A 80 -1.69 8.05 -10.53
CA ASN A 80 -2.58 6.93 -10.77
C ASN A 80 -1.86 5.66 -10.32
N PHE A 81 -2.33 5.04 -9.25
CA PHE A 81 -1.76 3.82 -8.70
C PHE A 81 -2.79 2.71 -8.82
N CYS A 82 -2.99 2.25 -10.06
CA CYS A 82 -3.81 1.08 -10.35
C CYS A 82 -2.99 -0.19 -10.11
N GLY A 83 -3.58 -1.17 -9.42
CA GLY A 83 -2.88 -2.41 -9.08
C GLY A 83 -3.84 -3.50 -8.65
N VAL A 84 -3.26 -4.65 -8.32
CA VAL A 84 -3.96 -5.83 -7.83
C VAL A 84 -3.35 -6.30 -6.52
N ILE A 85 -4.19 -6.77 -5.61
CA ILE A 85 -3.69 -7.48 -4.42
C ILE A 85 -3.17 -8.85 -4.85
N THR A 86 -1.86 -9.09 -4.74
CA THR A 86 -1.26 -10.37 -5.15
C THR A 86 -0.98 -11.30 -3.99
N ARG A 87 -0.84 -10.76 -2.78
CA ARG A 87 -0.50 -11.52 -1.59
C ARG A 87 -1.23 -10.96 -0.39
N VAL A 88 -1.82 -11.84 0.41
CA VAL A 88 -2.25 -11.60 1.78
C VAL A 88 -1.91 -12.83 2.57
N GLU A 89 -1.02 -12.70 3.53
CA GLU A 89 -0.61 -13.81 4.40
C GLU A 89 -0.68 -13.36 5.85
N VAL A 90 -1.24 -14.23 6.69
CA VAL A 90 -1.42 -13.99 8.12
C VAL A 90 -0.81 -15.17 8.86
N GLY A 91 0.28 -14.91 9.57
CA GLY A 91 0.95 -15.86 10.45
C GLY A 91 0.54 -15.67 11.92
N GLU A 92 1.30 -16.31 12.81
CA GLU A 92 1.02 -16.27 14.26
C GLU A 92 1.33 -14.91 14.89
N SER A 93 2.43 -14.28 14.47
CA SER A 93 2.94 -13.02 15.02
C SER A 93 3.11 -11.93 13.97
N GLU A 94 2.72 -12.16 12.72
CA GLU A 94 2.85 -11.18 11.66
C GLU A 94 1.84 -11.36 10.53
N ALA A 95 1.66 -10.32 9.74
CA ALA A 95 0.91 -10.38 8.50
C ALA A 95 1.55 -9.49 7.43
N VAL A 96 1.34 -9.85 6.17
CA VAL A 96 1.86 -9.12 5.01
C VAL A 96 0.82 -9.05 3.91
N ARG A 97 0.80 -7.92 3.21
CA ARG A 97 0.04 -7.74 1.97
C ARG A 97 0.87 -7.03 0.92
N ASP A 98 0.77 -7.54 -0.30
CA ASP A 98 1.37 -6.96 -1.49
C ASP A 98 0.27 -6.41 -2.40
N LEU A 99 0.48 -5.18 -2.85
CA LEU A 99 -0.23 -4.54 -3.94
C LEU A 99 0.76 -4.32 -5.08
N GLU A 100 0.63 -5.11 -6.14
CA GLU A 100 1.43 -4.95 -7.35
C GLU A 100 0.74 -3.96 -8.28
N TYR A 101 1.53 -3.03 -8.81
CA TYR A 101 1.02 -1.97 -9.66
C TYR A 101 1.08 -2.36 -11.14
N ALA A 102 -0.01 -2.06 -11.86
CA ALA A 102 -0.20 -2.45 -13.25
C ALA A 102 0.43 -1.48 -14.24
N TYR A 103 0.50 -1.91 -15.51
CA TYR A 103 0.77 -0.99 -16.61
C TYR A 103 -0.32 0.09 -16.65
N GLY A 104 0.08 1.34 -16.39
CA GLY A 104 -0.87 2.40 -16.11
C GLY A 104 -0.55 3.17 -14.82
N ALA A 105 0.23 2.55 -13.93
CA ALA A 105 0.61 3.16 -12.68
C ALA A 105 1.73 4.20 -12.86
N TYR A 106 1.53 5.40 -12.30
CA TYR A 106 2.52 6.47 -12.28
C TYR A 106 2.39 7.39 -11.06
N ALA A 107 3.52 7.95 -10.65
CA ALA A 107 3.59 9.13 -9.78
C ALA A 107 4.22 10.29 -10.55
N VAL A 108 3.68 11.50 -10.38
CA VAL A 108 3.99 12.72 -11.12
C VAL A 108 3.66 12.64 -12.62
N ALA A 109 4.27 11.70 -13.33
CA ALA A 109 3.97 11.36 -14.72
C ALA A 109 4.55 9.98 -15.07
N PHE A 110 3.96 9.28 -16.05
CA PHE A 110 4.49 8.02 -16.60
C PHE A 110 5.95 8.05 -17.03
N ARG A 111 6.42 9.24 -17.42
CA ARG A 111 7.79 9.48 -17.87
C ARG A 111 8.80 9.65 -16.73
N LEU A 112 8.34 9.72 -15.48
CA LEU A 112 9.16 10.01 -14.30
C LEU A 112 9.22 8.84 -13.32
N ILE A 113 8.07 8.36 -12.84
CA ILE A 113 8.00 7.31 -11.83
C ILE A 113 6.90 6.33 -12.21
N ARG A 114 7.24 5.04 -12.17
CA ARG A 114 6.30 3.93 -12.35
C ARG A 114 6.40 3.01 -11.14
N PRO A 115 5.46 3.10 -10.18
CA PRO A 115 5.40 2.17 -9.07
C PRO A 115 5.22 0.74 -9.58
N SER A 116 5.83 -0.22 -8.90
CA SER A 116 5.72 -1.65 -9.20
C SER A 116 5.15 -2.44 -8.02
N LEU A 117 5.47 -2.06 -6.78
CA LEU A 117 5.01 -2.74 -5.57
C LEU A 117 4.77 -1.76 -4.42
N LEU A 118 3.68 -1.98 -3.68
CA LEU A 118 3.52 -1.55 -2.31
C LEU A 118 3.33 -2.79 -1.42
N ARG A 119 4.29 -3.02 -0.52
CA ARG A 119 4.20 -4.05 0.51
C ARG A 119 4.01 -3.40 1.86
N ILE A 120 3.03 -3.90 2.62
CA ILE A 120 2.83 -3.55 4.02
C ILE A 120 2.94 -4.82 4.83
N ARG A 121 3.83 -4.84 5.82
CA ARG A 121 3.99 -5.92 6.79
C ARG A 121 3.74 -5.37 8.19
N VAL A 122 3.03 -6.12 9.02
CA VAL A 122 2.85 -5.82 10.44
C VAL A 122 3.44 -6.97 11.23
N VAL A 123 4.35 -6.67 12.15
CA VAL A 123 5.03 -7.65 13.00
C VAL A 123 4.71 -7.32 14.46
N GLY A 124 4.16 -8.28 15.20
CA GLY A 124 3.99 -8.17 16.64
C GLY A 124 5.34 -8.16 17.35
N GLU A 125 5.58 -7.15 18.17
CA GLU A 125 6.78 -7.07 19.01
C GLU A 125 6.46 -7.59 20.43
N ASP A 126 5.27 -7.26 20.94
CA ASP A 126 4.70 -7.76 22.18
C ASP A 126 3.15 -7.76 22.11
N GLU A 127 2.47 -8.11 23.21
CA GLU A 127 1.00 -8.16 23.27
C GLU A 127 0.31 -6.81 23.01
N HIS A 128 1.02 -5.69 23.18
CA HIS A 128 0.48 -4.34 23.11
C HIS A 128 1.20 -3.46 22.07
N ARG A 129 2.11 -4.04 21.28
CA ARG A 129 2.96 -3.29 20.37
C ARG A 129 3.28 -4.06 19.11
N CYS A 130 3.31 -3.35 18.00
CA CYS A 130 3.74 -3.91 16.73
C CYS A 130 4.57 -2.92 15.94
N ARG A 131 5.34 -3.45 14.99
CA ARG A 131 6.04 -2.69 13.95
C ARG A 131 5.29 -2.80 12.64
N VAL A 132 5.07 -1.66 11.98
CA VAL A 132 4.56 -1.59 10.61
C VAL A 132 5.72 -1.26 9.69
N ASP A 133 6.03 -2.17 8.78
CA ASP A 133 7.04 -2.03 7.75
C ASP A 133 6.33 -1.78 6.40
N VAL A 134 6.78 -0.77 5.69
CA VAL A 134 6.31 -0.39 4.37
C VAL A 134 7.48 -0.44 3.41
N ARG A 135 7.27 -1.10 2.27
CA ARG A 135 8.22 -1.11 1.16
C ARG A 135 7.52 -0.67 -0.10
N VAL A 136 8.10 0.33 -0.76
CA VAL A 136 7.67 0.81 -2.07
C VAL A 136 8.77 0.51 -3.06
N GLU A 137 8.41 -0.21 -4.12
CA GLU A 137 9.28 -0.40 -5.27
C GLU A 137 8.73 0.37 -6.46
N SER A 138 9.65 0.96 -7.23
CA SER A 138 9.30 1.75 -8.41
C SER A 138 10.45 1.79 -9.40
N TYR A 139 10.11 1.93 -10.68
CA TYR A 139 11.05 2.39 -11.68
C TYR A 139 11.05 3.92 -11.70
N VAL A 140 12.22 4.54 -11.58
CA VAL A 140 12.35 6.00 -11.54
C VAL A 140 13.39 6.48 -12.54
N ARG A 141 13.13 7.61 -13.20
CA ARG A 141 14.15 8.29 -14.00
C ARG A 141 15.39 8.55 -13.17
N SER A 142 16.56 8.23 -13.69
CA SER A 142 17.81 8.21 -12.91
C SER A 142 18.10 9.53 -12.18
N TRP A 143 17.81 10.68 -12.80
CA TRP A 143 18.01 12.01 -12.21
C TRP A 143 16.92 12.42 -11.20
N PHE A 144 15.80 11.70 -11.14
CA PHE A 144 14.65 12.02 -10.29
C PHE A 144 14.59 11.19 -9.00
N GLY A 145 15.43 10.15 -8.87
CA GLY A 145 15.42 9.22 -7.73
C GLY A 145 15.56 9.92 -6.36
N GLY A 146 16.41 10.94 -6.25
CA GLY A 146 16.59 11.70 -5.00
C GLY A 146 15.33 12.48 -4.59
N ILE A 147 14.67 13.13 -5.55
CA ILE A 147 13.42 13.86 -5.32
C ILE A 147 12.33 12.88 -4.87
N TRP A 148 12.28 11.71 -5.51
CA TRP A 148 11.31 10.68 -5.14
C TRP A 148 11.53 10.14 -3.73
N THR A 149 12.78 9.84 -3.35
CA THR A 149 13.12 9.46 -1.97
C THR A 149 12.68 10.52 -0.96
N LEU A 150 12.91 11.80 -1.26
CA LEU A 150 12.49 12.89 -0.37
C LEU A 150 10.98 12.94 -0.20
N ALA A 151 10.23 12.82 -1.30
CA ALA A 151 8.76 12.78 -1.25
C ALA A 151 8.27 11.61 -0.38
N GLN A 152 8.85 10.42 -0.55
CA GLN A 152 8.51 9.24 0.26
C GLN A 152 8.82 9.46 1.75
N ARG A 153 9.99 10.03 2.07
CA ARG A 153 10.36 10.36 3.46
C ARG A 153 9.41 11.36 4.12
N CYS A 154 8.82 12.27 3.36
CA CYS A 154 7.82 13.21 3.87
C CYS A 154 6.45 12.55 4.04
N PHE A 155 6.06 11.67 3.11
CA PHE A 155 4.74 11.06 3.08
C PHE A 155 4.56 10.00 4.17
N TRP A 156 5.43 8.98 4.25
CA TRP A 156 5.19 7.80 5.10
C TRP A 156 5.11 8.08 6.61
N PRO A 157 5.80 9.07 7.19
CA PRO A 157 5.55 9.49 8.58
C PRO A 157 4.12 9.97 8.85
N SER A 158 3.41 10.50 7.84
CA SER A 158 1.99 10.85 7.98
C SER A 158 1.10 9.61 8.09
N PHE A 159 1.44 8.54 7.36
CA PHE A 159 0.74 7.25 7.42
C PHE A 159 0.80 6.64 8.83
N GLY A 160 2.00 6.60 9.44
CA GLY A 160 2.15 6.14 10.82
C GLY A 160 1.41 7.00 11.85
N ARG A 161 1.26 8.31 11.59
CA ARG A 161 0.44 9.21 12.44
C ARG A 161 -1.05 8.94 12.25
N MET A 162 -1.50 8.66 11.03
CA MET A 162 -2.89 8.33 10.73
C MET A 162 -3.33 7.04 11.45
N ILE A 163 -2.53 5.97 11.39
CA ILE A 163 -2.80 4.72 12.12
C ILE A 163 -2.97 5.02 13.62
N ARG A 164 -2.00 5.71 14.21
CA ARG A 164 -2.03 6.08 15.64
C ARG A 164 -3.27 6.92 15.99
N ARG A 165 -3.69 7.83 15.12
CA ARG A 165 -4.89 8.65 15.33
C ARG A 165 -6.16 7.81 15.25
N ALA A 166 -6.30 6.96 14.23
CA ALA A 166 -7.49 6.13 14.04
C ALA A 166 -7.69 5.15 15.21
N LEU A 167 -6.61 4.53 15.69
CA LEU A 167 -6.64 3.55 16.78
C LEU A 167 -6.65 4.16 18.18
N ARG A 168 -6.60 5.49 18.30
CA ARG A 168 -6.93 6.19 19.56
C ARG A 168 -8.44 6.37 19.74
N VAL A 169 -9.18 6.44 18.63
CA VAL A 169 -10.62 6.75 18.63
C VAL A 169 -11.48 5.47 18.66
N ARG A 170 -10.91 4.31 18.33
CA ARG A 170 -11.55 3.00 18.50
C ARG A 170 -11.22 2.44 19.90
N PRO A 171 -12.17 2.38 20.86
CA PRO A 171 -12.02 1.50 22.01
C PRO A 171 -11.99 0.05 21.51
N GLY A 172 -11.29 -0.82 22.24
CA GLY A 172 -11.09 -2.22 21.87
C GLY A 172 -12.35 -2.89 21.33
N ALA A 173 -12.24 -3.43 20.12
CA ALA A 173 -13.06 -4.55 19.73
C ALA A 173 -12.45 -5.77 20.43
N ASP A 174 -12.85 -5.94 21.68
CA ASP A 174 -12.73 -7.22 22.40
C ASP A 174 -13.89 -8.12 21.96
#